data_AF-A0A967WKH9-F1
#
_entry.id   AF-A0A967WKH9-F1
#
_cell.length_a   1.000
_cell.length_b   1.000
_cell.length_c   1.000
_cell.angle_alpha   90.00
_cell.angle_beta   90.00
_cell.angle_gamma   90.00
#
_symmetry.space_group_name_H-M   'P 1'
#
loop_
_entity.id
_entity.type
_entity.pdbx_description
1 polymer ?
#
loop_
_entity_poly.entity_id
_entity_poly.type
_entity_poly.pdbx_seq_one_letter_code
_entity_poly.pdbx_strand_id
1 'polypeptide(L)'
;MAEEEVPAPAREEELLQQLKARPRDYASRLELARLYYDERDWDAALTNYEKLISARRFLPDIVADLESLAEQSVEPSRVYHMLGDAYMQQDQLDEALEMYRLARQSLTKR
;
A
#
# COMPACT_ATOMS: atom_id res chain seq x y z
N MET A 1 16.17 -22.98 -17.54
CA MET A 1 15.25 -21.88 -17.91
C MET A 1 15.68 -20.73 -17.02
N ALA A 2 16.32 -19.72 -17.61
CA ALA A 2 16.63 -18.51 -16.85
C ALA A 2 15.31 -17.73 -16.73
N GLU A 3 14.83 -17.53 -15.50
CA GLU A 3 13.90 -16.44 -15.24
C GLU A 3 14.66 -15.18 -15.62
N GLU A 4 14.25 -14.56 -16.74
CA GLU A 4 14.72 -13.22 -17.08
C GLU A 4 14.24 -12.32 -15.96
N GLU A 5 15.10 -12.06 -14.97
CA GLU A 5 14.93 -10.96 -14.04
C GLU A 5 14.89 -9.69 -14.88
N VAL A 6 13.67 -9.27 -15.23
CA VAL A 6 13.44 -7.96 -15.84
C VAL A 6 14.01 -6.96 -14.84
N PRO A 7 15.00 -6.14 -15.23
CA PRO A 7 15.61 -5.20 -14.30
C PRO A 7 14.52 -4.30 -13.71
N ALA A 8 14.51 -4.12 -12.39
CA ALA A 8 13.55 -3.31 -11.65
C ALA A 8 13.15 -1.98 -12.34
N PRO A 9 14.08 -1.15 -12.87
CA PRO A 9 13.70 0.08 -13.57
C PRO A 9 12.90 -0.14 -14.85
N ALA A 10 13.14 -1.24 -15.58
CA ALA A 10 12.35 -1.56 -16.78
C ALA A 10 10.94 -2.06 -16.42
N ARG A 11 10.80 -2.73 -15.27
CA ARG A 11 9.50 -3.21 -14.80
C ARG A 11 8.60 -2.08 -14.31
N GLU A 12 9.16 -1.13 -13.56
CA GLU A 12 8.43 0.06 -13.12
C GLU A 12 7.84 0.84 -14.31
N GLU A 13 8.66 1.14 -15.32
CA GLU A 13 8.25 1.86 -16.52
C GLU A 13 7.11 1.13 -17.26
N GLU A 14 7.20 -0.19 -17.40
CA GLU A 14 6.16 -1.01 -18.01
C GLU A 14 4.83 -0.89 -17.26
N LEU A 15 4.85 -1.04 -15.93
CA LEU A 15 3.67 -0.93 -15.08
C LEU A 15 3.04 0.46 -15.16
N LEU A 16 3.86 1.52 -15.20
CA LEU A 16 3.38 2.90 -15.38
C LEU A 16 2.67 3.09 -16.73
N GLN A 17 3.21 2.52 -17.81
CA GLN A 17 2.56 2.58 -19.13
C GLN A 17 1.25 1.77 -19.16
N GLN A 18 1.24 0.59 -18.54
CA GLN A 18 0.02 -0.20 -18.41
C GLN A 18 -1.07 0.56 -17.64
N LEU A 19 -0.71 1.24 -16.55
CA LEU A 19 -1.64 2.04 -15.76
C LEU A 19 -2.10 3.31 -16.48
N LYS A 20 -1.27 3.91 -17.34
CA LYS A 20 -1.70 4.99 -18.23
C LYS A 20 -2.76 4.51 -19.23
N ALA A 21 -2.53 3.37 -19.87
CA ALA A 21 -3.47 2.79 -20.83
C ALA A 21 -4.74 2.25 -20.15
N ARG A 22 -4.60 1.68 -18.95
CA ARG A 22 -5.66 1.04 -18.17
C ARG A 22 -5.60 1.51 -16.71
N PRO A 23 -6.18 2.68 -16.37
CA PRO A 23 -6.12 3.22 -15.01
C PRO A 23 -6.82 2.38 -13.92
N ARG A 24 -7.61 1.39 -14.33
CA ARG A 24 -8.30 0.43 -13.45
C ARG A 24 -7.64 -0.96 -13.47
N ASP A 25 -6.43 -1.06 -14.00
CA ASP A 25 -5.60 -2.25 -13.88
C ASP A 25 -5.05 -2.33 -12.44
N TYR A 26 -5.88 -2.82 -11.54
CA TYR A 26 -5.58 -2.84 -10.12
C TYR A 26 -4.46 -3.84 -9.79
N ALA A 27 -4.28 -4.88 -10.60
CA ALA A 27 -3.20 -5.85 -10.43
C ALA A 27 -1.84 -5.21 -10.70
N SER A 28 -1.69 -4.52 -11.84
CA SER A 28 -0.46 -3.76 -12.14
C SER A 28 -0.19 -2.66 -11.12
N ARG A 29 -1.24 -2.06 -10.54
CA ARG A 29 -1.09 -1.08 -9.46
C ARG A 29 -0.57 -1.70 -8.16
N LEU A 30 -1.05 -2.89 -7.79
CA LEU A 30 -0.55 -3.58 -6.61
C LEU A 30 0.91 -3.98 -6.80
N GLU A 31 1.25 -4.49 -7.97
CA GLU A 31 2.63 -4.83 -8.31
C GLU A 31 3.56 -3.60 -8.25
N LEU A 32 3.13 -2.48 -8.82
CA LEU A 32 3.88 -1.23 -8.76
C LEU A 32 4.06 -0.73 -7.31
N ALA A 33 3.02 -0.87 -6.47
CA ALA A 33 3.12 -0.51 -5.05
C ALA A 33 4.18 -1.35 -4.31
N ARG A 34 4.25 -2.65 -4.61
CA ARG A 34 5.23 -3.57 -4.02
C ARG A 34 6.64 -3.34 -4.55
N LEU A 35 6.79 -2.97 -5.82
CA LEU A 35 8.07 -2.54 -6.37
C LEU A 35 8.62 -1.33 -5.60
N TYR A 36 7.79 -0.30 -5.39
CA TYR A 36 8.19 0.85 -4.56
C TYR A 36 8.43 0.49 -3.09
N TYR A 37 7.67 -0.47 -2.54
CA TYR A 37 7.89 -1.00 -1.20
C TYR A 37 9.28 -1.63 -1.07
N ASP A 38 9.68 -2.46 -2.03
CA ASP A 38 10.98 -3.14 -2.02
C ASP A 38 12.15 -2.14 -2.18
N GLU A 39 11.93 -1.07 -2.94
CA GLU A 39 12.86 0.06 -3.10
C GLU A 39 12.88 1.02 -1.91
N ARG A 40 11.99 0.81 -0.92
CA ARG A 40 11.77 1.68 0.24
C ARG A 40 11.30 3.09 -0.12
N ASP A 41 10.73 3.27 -1.32
CA ASP A 41 9.98 4.47 -1.67
C ASP A 41 8.58 4.39 -1.06
N TRP A 42 8.53 4.68 0.24
CA TRP A 42 7.30 4.58 1.02
C TRP A 42 6.22 5.54 0.54
N ASP A 43 6.59 6.72 0.03
CA ASP A 43 5.59 7.68 -0.43
C ASP A 43 4.88 7.18 -1.69
N ALA A 44 5.64 6.66 -2.65
CA ALA A 44 5.10 6.08 -3.88
C ALA A 44 4.30 4.79 -3.61
N ALA A 45 4.80 3.92 -2.72
CA ALA A 45 4.10 2.70 -2.32
C ALA A 45 2.74 3.01 -1.66
N LEU A 46 2.73 3.85 -0.62
CA LEU A 46 1.52 4.20 0.13
C LEU A 46 0.50 4.92 -0.76
N THR A 47 0.94 5.77 -1.70
CA THR A 47 0.05 6.42 -2.66
C THR A 47 -0.65 5.42 -3.59
N ASN A 48 0.01 4.34 -3.98
CA ASN A 48 -0.63 3.29 -4.78
C ASN A 48 -1.59 2.42 -3.95
N TYR A 49 -1.20 2.07 -2.72
CA TYR A 49 -2.09 1.35 -1.79
C TYR A 49 -3.37 2.14 -1.47
N GLU A 50 -3.28 3.45 -1.23
CA GLU A 50 -4.45 4.30 -0.96
C GLU A 50 -5.48 4.25 -2.10
N LYS A 51 -5.02 4.25 -3.35
CA LYS A 51 -5.89 4.12 -4.53
C LYS A 51 -6.55 2.74 -4.62
N LEU A 52 -5.89 1.69 -4.15
CA LEU A 52 -6.43 0.32 -4.12
C LEU A 52 -7.44 0.14 -2.99
N ILE A 53 -7.15 0.68 -1.80
CA ILE A 53 -8.09 0.74 -0.66
C ILE A 53 -9.36 1.47 -1.07
N SER A 54 -9.22 2.67 -1.67
CA SER A 54 -10.34 3.45 -2.20
C SER A 54 -11.17 2.67 -3.24
N ALA A 55 -10.53 1.78 -4.01
CA ALA A 55 -11.19 0.93 -4.98
C ALA A 55 -11.73 -0.39 -4.39
N ARG A 56 -11.52 -0.64 -3.09
CA ARG A 56 -11.83 -1.90 -2.39
C ARG A 56 -11.23 -3.13 -3.08
N ARG A 57 -9.99 -3.02 -3.55
CA ARG A 57 -9.28 -4.09 -4.25
C ARG A 57 -8.07 -4.54 -3.44
N PHE A 58 -7.84 -5.86 -3.42
CA PHE A 58 -6.69 -6.48 -2.77
C PHE A 58 -6.52 -6.07 -1.31
N LEU A 59 -7.63 -5.84 -0.58
CA LEU A 59 -7.57 -5.37 0.80
C LEU A 59 -6.75 -6.30 1.72
N PRO A 60 -6.87 -7.64 1.65
CA PRO A 60 -6.06 -8.52 2.49
C PRO A 60 -4.56 -8.41 2.21
N ASP A 61 -4.17 -8.34 0.92
CA ASP A 61 -2.79 -8.15 0.49
C ASP A 61 -2.21 -6.84 1.04
N ILE A 62 -2.97 -5.75 0.91
CA ILE A 62 -2.55 -4.42 1.33
C ILE A 62 -2.45 -4.34 2.86
N VAL A 63 -3.37 -4.97 3.59
CA VAL A 63 -3.30 -5.03 5.05
C VAL A 63 -2.02 -5.70 5.50
N ALA A 64 -1.65 -6.86 4.93
CA ALA A 64 -0.41 -7.54 5.29
C ALA A 64 0.84 -6.70 5.01
N ASP A 65 0.88 -6.01 3.85
CA ASP A 65 1.99 -5.13 3.48
C ASP A 65 2.08 -3.92 4.44
N LEU A 66 0.93 -3.32 4.82
CA LEU A 66 0.87 -2.19 5.73
C LEU A 66 1.16 -2.56 7.19
N GLU A 67 0.76 -3.74 7.66
CA GLU A 67 1.10 -4.25 9.00
C GLU A 67 2.62 -4.40 9.14
N SER A 68 3.28 -4.91 8.10
CA SER A 68 4.75 -4.99 8.04
C SER A 68 5.42 -3.61 8.14
N LEU A 69 4.83 -2.56 7.55
CA LEU A 69 5.33 -1.18 7.70
C LEU A 69 5.07 -0.61 9.11
N ALA A 70 3.92 -0.95 9.71
CA ALA A 70 3.58 -0.52 11.05
C ALA A 70 4.56 -1.09 12.09
N GLU A 71 4.93 -2.37 11.96
CA GLU A 71 5.96 -3.00 12.80
C GLU A 71 7.32 -2.32 12.68
N GLN A 72 7.68 -1.91 11.46
CA GLN A 72 8.90 -1.15 11.18
C GLN A 72 8.81 0.33 11.58
N SER A 73 7.65 0.80 12.06
CA SER A 73 7.38 2.20 12.40
C SER A 73 7.64 3.18 11.25
N VAL A 74 7.42 2.73 10.00
CA VAL A 74 7.53 3.57 8.80
C VAL A 74 6.27 4.42 8.69
N GLU A 75 6.41 5.75 8.60
CA GLU A 75 5.30 6.70 8.48
C GLU A 75 4.06 6.33 9.33
N PRO A 76 4.23 6.13 10.66
CA PRO A 76 3.27 5.39 11.49
C PRO A 76 1.88 6.01 11.46
N SER A 77 1.80 7.35 11.45
CA SER A 77 0.51 8.03 11.32
C SER A 77 -0.23 7.66 10.02
N ARG A 78 0.46 7.63 8.87
CA ARG A 78 -0.16 7.38 7.57
C ARG A 78 -0.51 5.91 7.42
N VAL A 79 0.40 5.02 7.83
CA VAL A 79 0.18 3.56 7.79
C VAL A 79 -1.00 3.16 8.66
N TYR A 80 -1.07 3.62 9.91
CA TYR A 80 -2.21 3.32 10.79
C TYR A 80 -3.52 3.89 10.24
N HIS A 81 -3.52 5.09 9.63
CA HIS A 81 -4.74 5.61 9.01
C HIS A 81 -5.22 4.70 7.88
N MET A 82 -4.30 4.28 6.99
CA MET A 82 -4.63 3.42 5.86
C MET A 82 -5.08 2.01 6.27
N LEU A 83 -4.48 1.44 7.33
CA LEU A 83 -4.97 0.20 7.95
C LEU A 83 -6.40 0.38 8.46
N GLY A 84 -6.70 1.51 9.12
CA GLY A 84 -8.05 1.86 9.53
C GLY A 84 -9.04 1.88 8.35
N ASP A 85 -8.65 2.55 7.26
CA ASP A 85 -9.49 2.62 6.05
C ASP A 85 -9.71 1.24 5.41
N ALA A 86 -8.67 0.41 5.34
CA ALA A 86 -8.75 -0.94 4.81
C ALA A 86 -9.64 -1.85 5.67
N TYR A 87 -9.53 -1.77 7.00
CA TYR A 87 -10.38 -2.50 7.93
C TYR A 87 -11.84 -2.04 7.87
N MET A 88 -12.09 -0.74 7.74
CA MET A 88 -13.44 -0.19 7.50
C MET A 88 -14.06 -0.78 6.23
N GLN A 89 -13.30 -0.90 5.13
CA GLN A 89 -13.83 -1.47 3.88
C GLN A 89 -14.08 -2.99 3.97
N GLN A 90 -13.53 -3.67 4.98
CA GLN A 90 -13.73 -5.09 5.26
C GLN A 90 -14.76 -5.34 6.38
N ASP A 91 -15.48 -4.30 6.83
CA ASP A 91 -16.44 -4.35 7.95
C ASP A 91 -15.81 -4.77 9.30
N GLN A 92 -14.49 -4.66 9.43
CA GLN A 92 -13.72 -4.92 10.66
C GLN A 92 -13.62 -3.64 11.50
N LEU A 93 -14.75 -3.26 12.10
CA LEU A 93 -14.92 -1.94 12.72
C LEU A 93 -14.07 -1.74 13.98
N ASP A 94 -13.86 -2.79 14.77
CA ASP A 94 -13.09 -2.70 16.01
C ASP A 94 -11.60 -2.48 15.72
N GLU A 95 -11.06 -3.22 14.75
CA GLU A 95 -9.71 -3.07 14.23
C GLU A 95 -9.51 -1.69 13.60
N ALA A 96 -10.48 -1.24 12.80
CA ALA A 96 -10.42 0.09 12.20
C ALA A 96 -10.33 1.21 13.24
N LEU A 97 -11.18 1.16 14.27
CA LEU A 97 -11.18 2.14 15.35
C LEU A 97 -9.85 2.14 16.11
N GLU A 98 -9.25 0.98 16.32
CA GLU A 98 -7.95 0.89 16.97
C GLU A 98 -6.85 1.53 16.13
N MET A 99 -6.82 1.23 14.82
CA MET A 99 -5.85 1.82 13.92
C MET A 99 -5.96 3.35 13.84
N TYR A 100 -7.18 3.90 13.78
CA TYR A 100 -7.36 5.36 13.82
C TYR A 100 -6.90 5.99 15.15
N ARG A 101 -7.04 5.29 16.28
CA ARG A 101 -6.47 5.76 17.57
C ARG A 101 -4.95 5.80 17.52
N LEU A 102 -4.31 4.75 17.00
CA LEU A 102 -2.85 4.67 16.87
C LEU A 102 -2.31 5.74 15.91
N ALA A 103 -3.00 5.98 14.79
CA ALA A 103 -2.67 7.06 13.86
C ALA A 103 -2.62 8.42 14.58
N ARG A 104 -3.67 8.73 15.36
CA ARG A 104 -3.76 9.98 16.13
C ARG A 104 -2.68 10.09 17.22
N GLN A 105 -2.37 9.01 17.91
CA GLN A 105 -1.29 8.99 18.91
C GLN A 105 0.09 9.19 18.27
N SER A 106 0.27 8.72 17.03
CA SER A 106 1.54 8.85 16.31
C SER A 106 1.76 10.28 15.81
N LEU A 107 0.70 11.05 15.55
CA LEU A 107 0.77 12.46 15.18
C LEU A 107 1.19 13.37 16.33
N THR A 108 0.76 13.07 17.55
CA THR A 108 1.02 13.91 18.73
C THR A 108 2.40 13.68 19.35
N LYS A 109 3.11 12.63 18.93
CA LYS A 109 4.47 12.28 19.39
C LYS A 109 5.59 12.84 18.49
N ARG A 110 5.26 13.68 17.49
CA ARG A 110 6.21 14.36 16.61
C ARG A 110 6.78 15.63 17.22
#